data_AF-B7ZZ61-F1
#
_entry.id   AF-B7ZZ61-F1
#
_cell.length_a   1.000
_cell.length_b   1.000
_cell.length_c   1.000
_cell.angle_alpha   90.00
_cell.angle_beta   90.00
_cell.angle_gamma   90.00
#
_symmetry.space_group_name_H-M   'P 1'
#
loop_
_entity.id
_entity.type
_entity.pdbx_description
1 polymer ?
#
loop_
_entity_poly.entity_id
_entity_poly.type
_entity_poly.pdbx_seq_one_letter_code
_entity_poly.pdbx_strand_id
1 'polypeptide(L)'
;MGAALCFPNLESLLRDSASGFLSAVSAAPAPGAADLTNFHRVFSRVLSTYSDPPLEVVWFFSALSFHDRPDDLRSLLQLLSAFAASSPGAAKPLALLAPVVSELFHSDKPRRETEAVVEAVLSYISICSSRPAPSSTEGTTADAVRLLPAFGDLVKVWSVRHSRERCPFQVLFPLAGDEARRELMKEGCSVDYLAGVVLVEAFLLRLCLKVQNATGVPRSELQKELKIWAVSSIPVFQSHQFFGVLLNMLLNSPLPVYSLVSADDEILVRDVLYDSLILVDYSFINNGAGVDLLPVYVSRLIITLDAVNDARRKGDQGRAVSFINAFSTSNIPNFLIKWATCQAGSGALSKPICNTPQAILKWLIDLEDKGLKVFGDYSSWVMRRFVCNEVKNGYGNMVQSDADLFFVDKQSGRELMDTKGSEDDEAVEEMETAGNAFMAAAQSMKGVTNGIRKRKSCGNEDAAAVKFVKYKVEDSSVKGYLLAANGMSSGSEVENPQSDDEMEESD
;
A
#
# COMPACT_ATOMS: atom_id res chain seq x y z
N MET A 1 -15.36 -30.02 -32.24
CA MET A 1 -16.19 -30.09 -31.01
C MET A 1 -15.61 -31.18 -30.12
N GLY A 2 -14.70 -30.82 -29.23
CA GLY A 2 -14.11 -31.74 -28.25
C GLY A 2 -14.82 -31.58 -26.92
N ALA A 3 -15.40 -32.64 -26.39
CA ALA A 3 -16.06 -32.64 -25.09
C ALA A 3 -15.04 -32.30 -24.00
N ALA A 4 -15.18 -31.12 -23.40
CA ALA A 4 -14.47 -30.78 -22.17
C ALA A 4 -14.91 -31.80 -21.10
N LEU A 5 -14.00 -32.68 -20.69
CA LEU A 5 -14.15 -33.46 -19.49
C LEU A 5 -14.04 -32.51 -18.29
N CYS A 6 -15.11 -31.75 -18.02
CA CYS A 6 -15.26 -31.06 -16.75
C CYS A 6 -15.28 -32.15 -15.68
N PHE A 7 -14.27 -32.17 -14.79
CA PHE A 7 -14.33 -32.98 -13.59
C PHE A 7 -15.57 -32.57 -12.81
N PRO A 8 -16.59 -33.44 -12.66
CA PRO A 8 -17.90 -33.02 -12.16
C PRO A 8 -17.90 -32.63 -10.67
N ASN A 9 -16.75 -32.71 -9.97
CA ASN A 9 -16.61 -32.20 -8.61
C ASN A 9 -15.14 -31.88 -8.24
N LEU A 10 -14.54 -30.89 -8.92
CA LEU A 10 -13.16 -30.42 -8.64
C LEU A 10 -12.95 -30.05 -7.16
N GLU A 11 -13.97 -29.48 -6.53
CA GLU A 11 -13.93 -29.10 -5.12
C GLU A 11 -13.79 -30.32 -4.20
N SER A 12 -14.59 -31.38 -4.42
CA SER A 12 -14.45 -32.62 -3.64
C SER A 12 -13.08 -33.26 -3.83
N LEU A 13 -12.57 -33.27 -5.08
CA LEU A 13 -11.26 -33.82 -5.39
C LEU A 13 -10.16 -33.06 -4.62
N LEU A 14 -10.23 -31.73 -4.59
CA LEU A 14 -9.28 -30.90 -3.85
C LEU A 14 -9.36 -31.17 -2.35
N ARG A 15 -10.56 -31.25 -1.77
CA ARG A 15 -10.77 -31.50 -0.34
C ARG A 15 -10.25 -32.87 0.08
N ASP A 16 -10.61 -33.91 -0.66
CA ASP A 16 -10.17 -35.28 -0.39
C ASP A 16 -8.65 -35.39 -0.56
N SER A 17 -8.09 -34.78 -1.61
CA SER A 17 -6.64 -34.77 -1.85
C SER A 17 -5.87 -33.99 -0.79
N ALA A 18 -6.38 -32.86 -0.32
CA ALA A 18 -5.78 -32.09 0.78
C ALA A 18 -5.76 -32.91 2.07
N SER A 19 -6.86 -33.59 2.41
CA SER A 19 -6.93 -34.45 3.60
C SER A 19 -5.97 -35.66 3.51
N GLY A 20 -5.89 -36.30 2.33
CA GLY A 20 -4.98 -37.40 2.06
C GLY A 20 -3.52 -36.97 2.10
N PHE A 21 -3.21 -35.81 1.53
CA PHE A 21 -1.88 -35.19 1.60
C PHE A 21 -1.46 -34.93 3.04
N LEU A 22 -2.32 -34.28 3.84
CA LEU A 22 -2.02 -33.96 5.23
C LEU A 22 -1.76 -35.24 6.05
N SER A 23 -2.55 -36.29 5.80
CA SER A 23 -2.36 -37.59 6.44
C SER A 23 -1.04 -38.25 6.03
N ALA A 24 -0.69 -38.22 4.74
CA ALA A 24 0.55 -38.78 4.22
C ALA A 24 1.79 -38.06 4.76
N VAL A 25 1.77 -36.72 4.78
CA VAL A 25 2.87 -35.90 5.32
C VAL A 25 3.02 -36.07 6.83
N SER A 26 1.90 -36.16 7.57
CA SER A 26 1.94 -36.34 9.03
C SER A 26 2.43 -37.74 9.44
N ALA A 27 2.19 -38.75 8.61
CA ALA A 27 2.65 -40.12 8.84
C ALA A 27 4.08 -40.37 8.35
N ALA A 28 4.67 -39.44 7.59
CA ALA A 28 6.00 -39.61 7.01
C ALA A 28 7.11 -39.57 8.07
N PRO A 29 8.15 -40.41 7.95
CA PRO A 29 9.23 -40.48 8.94
C PRO A 29 10.17 -39.27 8.93
N ALA A 30 10.18 -38.49 7.83
CA ALA A 30 10.98 -37.29 7.67
C ALA A 30 10.32 -36.32 6.66
N PRO A 31 10.66 -35.01 6.68
CA PRO A 31 10.24 -34.08 5.64
C PRO A 31 10.66 -34.57 4.25
N GLY A 32 9.74 -34.56 3.29
CA GLY A 32 9.97 -35.05 1.93
C GLY A 32 9.95 -36.58 1.77
N ALA A 33 9.66 -37.35 2.84
CA ALA A 33 9.58 -38.81 2.77
C ALA A 33 8.17 -39.36 2.47
N ALA A 34 7.17 -38.50 2.29
CA ALA A 34 5.82 -38.91 1.93
C ALA A 34 5.76 -39.30 0.44
N ASP A 35 5.13 -40.42 0.10
CA ASP A 35 4.89 -40.78 -1.30
C ASP A 35 3.70 -39.97 -1.85
N LEU A 36 4.02 -38.99 -2.70
CA LEU A 36 3.06 -38.08 -3.34
C LEU A 36 2.79 -38.40 -4.81
N THR A 37 3.33 -39.52 -5.33
CA THR A 37 3.34 -39.84 -6.78
C THR A 37 1.94 -39.91 -7.39
N ASN A 38 0.98 -40.50 -6.65
CA ASN A 38 -0.41 -40.59 -7.10
C ASN A 38 -1.06 -39.21 -7.23
N PHE A 39 -0.81 -38.31 -6.27
CA PHE A 39 -1.32 -36.94 -6.34
C PHE A 39 -0.71 -36.19 -7.54
N HIS A 40 0.60 -36.33 -7.78
CA HIS A 40 1.25 -35.74 -8.96
C HIS A 40 0.62 -36.20 -10.27
N ARG A 41 0.36 -37.50 -10.42
CA ARG A 41 -0.25 -38.05 -11.64
C ARG A 41 -1.68 -37.53 -11.86
N VAL A 42 -2.48 -37.43 -10.79
CA VAL A 42 -3.86 -36.93 -10.89
C VAL A 42 -3.84 -35.44 -11.25
N PHE A 43 -3.10 -34.62 -10.50
CA PHE A 43 -3.13 -33.16 -10.68
C PHE A 43 -2.39 -32.68 -11.92
N SER A 44 -1.37 -33.39 -12.39
CA SER A 44 -0.76 -33.10 -13.71
C SER A 44 -1.77 -33.30 -14.85
N ARG A 45 -2.58 -34.37 -14.80
CA ARG A 45 -3.67 -34.57 -15.76
C ARG A 45 -4.73 -33.47 -15.64
N VAL A 46 -5.14 -33.10 -14.42
CA VAL A 46 -6.10 -32.00 -14.20
C VAL A 46 -5.56 -30.71 -14.82
N LEU A 47 -4.32 -30.32 -14.51
CA LEU A 47 -3.72 -29.10 -15.05
C LEU A 47 -3.64 -29.11 -16.58
N SER A 48 -3.35 -30.26 -17.19
CA SER A 48 -3.33 -30.37 -18.66
C SER A 48 -4.70 -30.19 -19.34
N THR A 49 -5.80 -30.27 -18.58
CA THR A 49 -7.16 -30.08 -19.12
C THR A 49 -7.64 -28.63 -19.15
N TYR A 50 -6.99 -27.73 -18.40
CA TYR A 50 -7.37 -26.32 -18.33
C TYR A 50 -6.32 -25.44 -19.02
N SER A 51 -6.77 -24.53 -19.88
CA SER A 51 -5.91 -23.47 -20.44
C SER A 51 -5.51 -22.42 -19.39
N ASP A 52 -6.41 -22.14 -18.47
CA ASP A 52 -6.18 -21.30 -17.29
C ASP A 52 -6.66 -22.05 -16.02
N PRO A 53 -5.80 -22.89 -15.40
CA PRO A 53 -6.22 -23.77 -14.29
C PRO A 53 -6.60 -22.98 -13.04
N PRO A 54 -7.64 -23.37 -12.27
CA PRO A 54 -8.03 -22.66 -11.04
C PRO A 54 -6.87 -22.50 -10.05
N LEU A 55 -6.87 -21.40 -9.28
CA LEU A 55 -5.78 -21.06 -8.35
C LEU A 55 -5.49 -22.19 -7.38
N GLU A 56 -6.54 -22.81 -6.86
CA GLU A 56 -6.50 -23.89 -5.87
C GLU A 56 -5.81 -25.14 -6.40
N VAL A 57 -6.02 -25.46 -7.69
CA VAL A 57 -5.39 -26.61 -8.34
C VAL A 57 -3.89 -26.37 -8.52
N VAL A 58 -3.52 -25.17 -8.93
CA VAL A 58 -2.11 -24.76 -9.07
C VAL A 58 -1.42 -24.73 -7.70
N TRP A 59 -2.09 -24.24 -6.66
CA TRP A 59 -1.59 -24.26 -5.28
C TRP A 59 -1.38 -25.67 -4.75
N PHE A 60 -2.33 -26.57 -4.95
CA PHE A 60 -2.16 -27.94 -4.49
C PHE A 60 -1.01 -28.63 -5.23
N PHE A 61 -0.96 -28.52 -6.56
CA PHE A 61 0.12 -29.13 -7.34
C PHE A 61 1.50 -28.57 -6.99
N SER A 62 1.61 -27.25 -6.79
CA SER A 62 2.87 -26.64 -6.40
C SER A 62 3.31 -27.02 -4.97
N ALA A 63 2.36 -27.31 -4.07
CA ALA A 63 2.68 -27.88 -2.76
C ALA A 63 3.32 -29.27 -2.90
N LEU A 64 2.79 -30.13 -3.78
CA LEU A 64 3.38 -31.46 -4.03
C LEU A 64 4.84 -31.33 -4.49
N SER A 65 5.09 -30.50 -5.51
CA SER A 65 6.44 -30.27 -6.05
C SER A 65 7.40 -29.65 -5.03
N PHE A 66 6.91 -28.75 -4.18
CA PHE A 66 7.74 -28.14 -3.13
C PHE A 66 8.06 -29.12 -2.00
N HIS A 67 7.14 -30.03 -1.65
CA HIS A 67 7.38 -31.03 -0.63
C HIS A 67 8.39 -32.10 -1.04
N ASP A 68 8.49 -32.42 -2.34
CA ASP A 68 9.54 -33.29 -2.89
C ASP A 68 10.94 -32.67 -2.78
N ARG A 69 11.02 -31.34 -2.95
CA ARG A 69 12.27 -30.56 -2.91
C ARG A 69 12.10 -29.33 -2.03
N PRO A 70 12.07 -29.54 -0.70
CA PRO A 70 11.95 -28.44 0.23
C PRO A 70 13.09 -27.44 0.00
N ASP A 71 12.79 -26.15 0.14
CA ASP A 71 13.74 -25.03 0.13
C ASP A 71 14.16 -24.52 -1.26
N ASP A 72 13.71 -25.11 -2.37
CA ASP A 72 13.91 -24.56 -3.72
C ASP A 72 12.83 -23.52 -4.10
N LEU A 73 12.89 -22.37 -3.44
CA LEU A 73 11.95 -21.26 -3.64
C LEU A 73 12.01 -20.65 -5.04
N ARG A 74 13.16 -20.74 -5.73
CA ARG A 74 13.30 -20.22 -7.09
C ARG A 74 12.54 -21.10 -8.08
N SER A 75 12.66 -22.42 -7.96
CA SER A 75 11.86 -23.33 -8.79
C SER A 75 10.38 -23.23 -8.47
N LEU A 76 9.99 -23.02 -7.20
CA LEU A 76 8.59 -22.76 -6.84
C LEU A 76 8.07 -21.48 -7.50
N LEU A 77 8.81 -20.37 -7.42
CA LEU A 77 8.46 -19.12 -8.08
C LEU A 77 8.33 -19.28 -9.60
N GLN A 78 9.27 -20.00 -10.23
CA GLN A 78 9.22 -20.29 -11.66
C GLN A 78 7.99 -21.12 -12.04
N LEU A 79 7.68 -22.17 -11.28
CA LEU A 79 6.51 -23.02 -11.49
C LEU A 79 5.21 -22.19 -11.42
N LEU A 80 5.04 -21.39 -10.37
CA LEU A 80 3.88 -20.53 -10.20
C LEU A 80 3.77 -19.49 -11.32
N SER A 81 4.90 -18.90 -11.71
CA SER A 81 4.94 -17.92 -12.80
C SER A 81 4.54 -18.51 -14.15
N ALA A 82 4.90 -19.77 -14.41
CA ALA A 82 4.54 -20.49 -15.64
C ALA A 82 3.03 -20.74 -15.72
N PHE A 83 2.39 -21.15 -14.62
CA PHE A 83 0.92 -21.32 -14.56
C PHE A 83 0.16 -19.99 -14.60
N ALA A 84 0.78 -18.90 -14.17
CA ALA A 84 0.19 -17.56 -14.19
C ALA A 84 0.36 -16.83 -15.53
N ALA A 85 1.17 -17.36 -16.46
CA ALA A 85 1.46 -16.75 -17.75
C ALA A 85 0.20 -16.64 -18.63
N SER A 86 -0.73 -17.59 -18.54
CA SER A 86 -1.98 -17.60 -19.30
C SER A 86 -3.13 -16.81 -18.66
N SER A 87 -2.95 -16.28 -17.44
CA SER A 87 -3.99 -15.55 -16.72
C SER A 87 -4.25 -14.16 -17.33
N PRO A 88 -5.51 -13.80 -17.65
CA PRO A 88 -5.85 -12.52 -18.27
C PRO A 88 -5.69 -11.32 -17.34
N GLY A 89 -5.81 -11.52 -16.02
CA GLY A 89 -5.69 -10.46 -15.02
C GLY A 89 -4.44 -10.59 -14.13
N ALA A 90 -4.12 -9.51 -13.41
CA ALA A 90 -3.01 -9.45 -12.45
C ALA A 90 -3.29 -10.20 -11.13
N ALA A 91 -4.56 -10.29 -10.72
CA ALA A 91 -4.93 -10.80 -9.40
C ALA A 91 -4.47 -12.24 -9.14
N LYS A 92 -4.76 -13.16 -10.06
CA LYS A 92 -4.38 -14.58 -9.92
C LYS A 92 -2.85 -14.78 -9.87
N PRO A 93 -2.04 -14.21 -10.78
CA PRO A 93 -0.57 -14.25 -10.68
C PRO A 93 -0.04 -13.78 -9.33
N LEU A 94 -0.61 -12.70 -8.79
CA LEU A 94 -0.19 -12.14 -7.50
C LEU A 94 -0.61 -13.04 -6.34
N ALA A 95 -1.85 -13.52 -6.33
CA ALA A 95 -2.38 -14.42 -5.31
C ALA A 95 -1.62 -15.75 -5.27
N LEU A 96 -1.16 -16.25 -6.42
CA LEU A 96 -0.36 -17.48 -6.51
C LEU A 96 0.96 -17.40 -5.72
N LEU A 97 1.49 -16.20 -5.45
CA LEU A 97 2.77 -16.00 -4.75
C LEU A 97 2.69 -16.22 -3.23
N ALA A 98 1.50 -16.36 -2.63
CA ALA A 98 1.37 -16.49 -1.17
C ALA A 98 2.31 -17.54 -0.55
N PRO A 99 2.42 -18.77 -1.11
CA PRO A 99 3.32 -19.78 -0.56
C PRO A 99 4.79 -19.36 -0.60
N VAL A 100 5.24 -18.72 -1.68
CA VAL A 100 6.64 -18.25 -1.81
C VAL A 100 6.93 -17.19 -0.76
N VAL A 101 6.03 -16.23 -0.56
CA VAL A 101 6.21 -15.15 0.42
C VAL A 101 6.20 -15.71 1.85
N SER A 102 5.30 -16.65 2.15
CA SER A 102 5.26 -17.34 3.44
C SER A 102 6.55 -18.09 3.73
N GLU A 103 7.05 -18.88 2.78
CA GLU A 103 8.30 -19.62 2.97
C GLU A 103 9.52 -18.69 3.06
N LEU A 104 9.51 -17.54 2.38
CA LEU A 104 10.57 -16.52 2.56
C LEU A 104 10.57 -15.92 3.95
N PHE A 105 9.39 -15.74 4.56
CA PHE A 105 9.28 -15.28 5.94
C PHE A 105 9.85 -16.32 6.93
N HIS A 106 9.58 -17.61 6.70
CA HIS A 106 10.05 -18.71 7.56
C HIS A 106 11.45 -19.21 7.21
N SER A 107 12.11 -18.63 6.21
CA SER A 107 13.38 -19.10 5.69
C SER A 107 14.52 -18.86 6.68
N ASP A 108 15.18 -19.95 7.08
CA ASP A 108 16.41 -19.92 7.89
C ASP A 108 17.67 -19.58 7.06
N LYS A 109 17.52 -19.33 5.75
CA LYS A 109 18.62 -18.97 4.84
C LYS A 109 19.28 -17.65 5.23
N PRO A 110 20.56 -17.44 4.85
CA PRO A 110 21.22 -16.17 5.10
C PRO A 110 20.43 -15.01 4.50
N ARG A 111 20.30 -13.92 5.26
CA ARG A 111 19.40 -12.80 4.94
C ARG A 111 19.59 -12.22 3.54
N ARG A 112 20.83 -12.18 3.02
CA ARG A 112 21.14 -11.70 1.66
C ARG A 112 20.49 -12.56 0.57
N GLU A 113 20.40 -13.87 0.79
CA GLU A 113 19.74 -14.77 -0.16
C GLU A 113 18.22 -14.59 -0.12
N THR A 114 17.64 -14.50 1.08
CA THR A 114 16.21 -14.20 1.25
C THR A 114 15.86 -12.87 0.60
N GLU A 115 16.69 -11.83 0.80
CA GLU A 115 16.51 -10.52 0.18
C GLU A 115 16.52 -10.56 -1.35
N ALA A 116 17.46 -11.30 -1.94
CA ALA A 116 17.53 -11.44 -3.40
C ALA A 116 16.28 -12.12 -3.98
N VAL A 117 15.70 -13.10 -3.28
CA VAL A 117 14.45 -13.75 -3.72
C VAL A 117 13.25 -12.84 -3.49
N VAL A 118 13.18 -12.08 -2.40
CA VAL A 118 12.15 -11.05 -2.18
C VAL A 118 12.16 -10.01 -3.29
N GLU A 119 13.34 -9.55 -3.73
CA GLU A 119 13.47 -8.64 -4.88
C GLU A 119 12.96 -9.26 -6.19
N ALA A 120 13.22 -10.55 -6.42
CA ALA A 120 12.68 -11.26 -7.56
C ALA A 120 11.14 -11.35 -7.50
N VAL A 121 10.57 -11.60 -6.33
CA VAL A 121 9.12 -11.61 -6.10
C VAL A 121 8.52 -10.23 -6.37
N LEU A 122 9.11 -9.15 -5.85
CA LEU A 122 8.65 -7.78 -6.08
C LEU A 122 8.78 -7.35 -7.54
N SER A 123 9.84 -7.79 -8.23
CA SER A 123 10.01 -7.57 -9.67
C SER A 123 8.91 -8.28 -10.46
N TYR A 124 8.59 -9.53 -10.10
CA TYR A 124 7.51 -10.28 -10.71
C TYR A 124 6.14 -9.64 -10.44
N ILE A 125 5.90 -9.16 -9.21
CA ILE A 125 4.71 -8.39 -8.83
C ILE A 125 4.56 -7.15 -9.72
N SER A 126 5.63 -6.39 -9.92
CA SER A 126 5.64 -5.19 -10.78
C SER A 126 5.25 -5.53 -12.22
N ILE A 127 5.83 -6.59 -12.78
CA ILE A 127 5.50 -7.09 -14.13
C ILE A 127 4.02 -7.47 -14.21
N CYS A 128 3.49 -8.20 -13.23
CA CYS A 128 2.09 -8.62 -13.21
C CYS A 128 1.13 -7.43 -13.08
N SER A 129 1.48 -6.43 -12.27
CA SER A 129 0.66 -5.25 -12.00
C SER A 129 0.56 -4.32 -13.21
N SER A 130 1.51 -4.40 -14.15
CA SER A 130 1.48 -3.65 -15.42
C SER A 130 0.48 -4.20 -16.45
N ARG A 131 -0.13 -5.38 -16.20
CA ARG A 131 -1.09 -6.00 -17.13
C ARG A 131 -2.36 -5.14 -17.21
N PRO A 132 -2.87 -4.84 -18.43
CA PRO A 132 -4.10 -4.08 -18.57
C PRO A 132 -5.25 -4.83 -17.91
N ALA A 133 -6.10 -4.10 -17.19
CA ALA A 133 -7.35 -4.66 -16.68
C ALA A 133 -8.15 -5.21 -17.88
N PRO A 134 -8.77 -6.39 -17.76
CA PRO A 134 -9.56 -6.96 -18.84
C PRO A 134 -10.62 -5.93 -19.25
N SER A 135 -10.60 -5.52 -20.52
CA SER A 135 -11.59 -4.58 -21.05
C SER A 135 -12.97 -5.23 -20.91
N SER A 136 -13.80 -4.69 -20.03
CA SER A 136 -15.19 -5.09 -19.86
C SER A 136 -15.97 -4.80 -21.13
N THR A 137 -15.92 -5.72 -22.07
CA THR A 137 -16.92 -5.80 -23.13
C THR A 137 -18.15 -6.44 -22.50
N GLU A 138 -19.26 -5.71 -22.58
CA GLU A 138 -20.63 -6.10 -22.23
C GLU A 138 -20.94 -6.32 -20.74
N GLY A 139 -21.50 -5.28 -20.12
CA GLY A 139 -22.79 -5.32 -19.39
C GLY A 139 -22.96 -6.25 -18.18
N THR A 140 -21.95 -7.02 -17.82
CA THR A 140 -21.97 -7.94 -16.69
C THR A 140 -21.03 -7.34 -15.66
N THR A 141 -21.56 -7.03 -14.48
CA THR A 141 -20.73 -6.77 -13.30
C THR A 141 -19.65 -7.84 -13.27
N ALA A 142 -18.37 -7.46 -13.41
CA ALA A 142 -17.28 -8.42 -13.40
C ALA A 142 -17.37 -9.19 -12.08
N ASP A 143 -17.93 -10.41 -12.11
CA ASP A 143 -17.98 -11.27 -10.94
C ASP A 143 -16.54 -11.53 -10.55
N ALA A 144 -16.09 -10.83 -9.50
CA ALA A 144 -14.75 -10.98 -8.98
C ALA A 144 -14.51 -12.47 -8.73
N VAL A 145 -13.48 -13.04 -9.36
CA VAL A 145 -13.18 -14.46 -9.25
C VAL A 145 -13.06 -14.80 -7.77
N ARG A 146 -13.92 -15.69 -7.28
CA ARG A 146 -13.98 -16.08 -5.88
C ARG A 146 -13.14 -17.33 -5.64
N LEU A 147 -12.55 -17.41 -4.46
CA LEU A 147 -11.86 -18.61 -4.00
C LEU A 147 -12.87 -19.74 -3.78
N LEU A 148 -12.47 -20.94 -4.17
CA LEU A 148 -13.24 -22.16 -3.92
C LEU A 148 -13.32 -22.44 -2.41
N PRO A 149 -14.39 -23.07 -1.91
CA PRO A 149 -14.52 -23.39 -0.48
C PRO A 149 -13.37 -24.25 0.07
N ALA A 150 -12.73 -25.05 -0.79
CA ALA A 150 -11.55 -25.87 -0.44
C ALA A 150 -10.28 -25.05 -0.14
N PHE A 151 -10.29 -23.72 -0.34
CA PHE A 151 -9.14 -22.84 -0.08
C PHE A 151 -8.59 -22.98 1.34
N GLY A 152 -9.46 -23.05 2.35
CA GLY A 152 -9.04 -23.21 3.74
C GLY A 152 -8.25 -24.49 4.02
N ASP A 153 -8.54 -25.58 3.29
CA ASP A 153 -7.79 -26.82 3.39
C ASP A 153 -6.43 -26.72 2.71
N LEU A 154 -6.32 -25.95 1.62
CA LEU A 154 -5.03 -25.67 0.98
C LEU A 154 -4.12 -24.79 1.84
N VAL A 155 -4.69 -23.87 2.61
CA VAL A 155 -3.91 -23.12 3.60
C VAL A 155 -3.28 -24.07 4.63
N LYS A 156 -4.00 -25.12 5.06
CA LYS A 156 -3.44 -26.15 5.96
C LYS A 156 -2.32 -26.95 5.29
N VAL A 157 -2.50 -27.33 4.02
CA VAL A 157 -1.48 -28.03 3.21
C VAL A 157 -0.16 -27.28 3.23
N TRP A 158 -0.19 -25.96 2.96
CA TRP A 158 1.02 -25.13 2.97
C TRP A 158 1.56 -24.84 4.37
N SER A 159 0.69 -24.77 5.37
CA SER A 159 1.11 -24.47 6.74
C SER A 159 1.68 -25.67 7.49
N VAL A 160 1.57 -26.89 6.95
CA VAL A 160 1.84 -28.14 7.68
C VAL A 160 3.26 -28.21 8.26
N ARG A 161 4.26 -27.63 7.59
CA ARG A 161 5.67 -27.65 8.04
C ARG A 161 5.93 -26.75 9.23
N HIS A 162 5.22 -25.62 9.31
CA HIS A 162 5.45 -24.55 10.28
C HIS A 162 4.34 -24.48 11.35
N SER A 163 3.29 -25.31 11.22
CA SER A 163 2.13 -25.37 12.12
C SER A 163 2.48 -26.01 13.46
N ARG A 164 3.14 -25.25 14.34
CA ARG A 164 3.31 -25.57 15.77
C ARG A 164 2.21 -24.88 16.57
N GLU A 165 1.02 -25.47 16.58
CA GLU A 165 -0.21 -25.01 17.30
C GLU A 165 -0.83 -23.68 16.83
N ARG A 166 -0.21 -22.97 15.89
CA ARG A 166 -0.73 -21.72 15.34
C ARG A 166 -1.87 -21.96 14.35
N CYS A 167 -2.75 -20.97 14.21
CA CYS A 167 -3.74 -20.95 13.15
C CYS A 167 -3.04 -21.05 11.77
N PRO A 168 -3.47 -21.93 10.85
CA PRO A 168 -2.86 -22.08 9.53
C PRO A 168 -2.78 -20.75 8.74
N PHE A 169 -3.81 -19.91 8.83
CA PHE A 169 -3.79 -18.59 8.19
C PHE A 169 -2.76 -17.64 8.79
N GLN A 170 -2.43 -17.77 10.09
CA GLN A 170 -1.36 -17.00 10.72
C GLN A 170 0.03 -17.51 10.32
N VAL A 171 0.14 -18.79 10.00
CA VAL A 171 1.36 -19.37 9.46
C VAL A 171 1.57 -18.92 8.02
N LEU A 172 0.55 -19.01 7.16
CA LEU A 172 0.67 -18.62 5.76
C LEU A 172 0.74 -17.10 5.54
N PHE A 173 0.06 -16.32 6.40
CA PHE A 173 0.02 -14.86 6.34
C PHE A 173 0.46 -14.24 7.68
N PRO A 174 1.77 -14.29 8.00
CA PRO A 174 2.30 -13.85 9.27
C PRO A 174 2.31 -12.32 9.44
N LEU A 175 2.51 -11.56 8.36
CA LEU A 175 2.56 -10.08 8.39
C LEU A 175 1.22 -9.42 8.07
N ALA A 176 0.19 -10.19 7.73
CA ALA A 176 -1.17 -9.69 7.59
C ALA A 176 -1.78 -9.38 8.97
N GLY A 177 -2.66 -8.38 9.04
CA GLY A 177 -3.45 -8.11 10.25
C GLY A 177 -4.49 -9.20 10.51
N ASP A 178 -4.96 -9.32 11.76
CA ASP A 178 -6.01 -10.28 12.13
C ASP A 178 -7.29 -10.11 11.32
N GLU A 179 -7.64 -8.86 10.99
CA GLU A 179 -8.80 -8.55 10.18
C GLU A 179 -8.67 -9.08 8.75
N ALA A 180 -7.49 -8.95 8.15
CA ALA A 180 -7.23 -9.48 6.83
C ALA A 180 -7.28 -11.01 6.81
N ARG A 181 -6.75 -11.67 7.84
CA ARG A 181 -6.87 -13.12 8.00
C ARG A 181 -8.32 -13.56 8.18
N ARG A 182 -9.11 -12.85 8.98
CA ARG A 182 -10.55 -13.17 9.15
C ARG A 182 -11.32 -13.04 7.83
N GLU A 183 -10.99 -12.05 7.01
CA GLU A 183 -11.61 -11.89 5.69
C GLU A 183 -11.26 -13.05 4.75
N LEU A 184 -10.00 -13.52 4.76
CA LEU A 184 -9.58 -14.69 3.99
C LEU A 184 -10.23 -16.00 4.44
N MET A 185 -10.67 -16.09 5.70
CA MET A 185 -11.38 -17.26 6.24
C MET A 185 -12.85 -17.32 5.79
N LYS A 186 -13.41 -16.23 5.25
CA LYS A 186 -14.80 -16.22 4.79
C LYS A 186 -14.92 -16.97 3.47
N GLU A 187 -15.96 -17.80 3.38
CA GLU A 187 -16.31 -18.47 2.13
C GLU A 187 -16.61 -17.44 1.03
N GLY A 188 -16.05 -17.65 -0.17
CA GLY A 188 -16.24 -16.76 -1.30
C GLY A 188 -15.40 -15.47 -1.27
N CYS A 189 -14.34 -15.40 -0.45
CA CYS A 189 -13.34 -14.33 -0.53
C CYS A 189 -12.79 -14.21 -1.96
N SER A 190 -12.59 -12.98 -2.45
CA SER A 190 -12.14 -12.75 -3.82
C SER A 190 -10.64 -13.00 -3.99
N VAL A 191 -10.25 -13.46 -5.17
CA VAL A 191 -8.84 -13.61 -5.56
C VAL A 191 -8.13 -12.25 -5.55
N ASP A 192 -8.84 -11.16 -5.86
CA ASP A 192 -8.31 -9.78 -5.75
C ASP A 192 -7.92 -9.42 -4.32
N TYR A 193 -8.75 -9.82 -3.34
CA TYR A 193 -8.45 -9.58 -1.93
C TYR A 193 -7.21 -10.36 -1.49
N LEU A 194 -7.15 -11.64 -1.83
CA LEU A 194 -5.97 -12.47 -1.58
C LEU A 194 -4.71 -11.88 -2.23
N ALA A 195 -4.79 -11.43 -3.48
CA ALA A 195 -3.69 -10.74 -4.15
C ALA A 195 -3.24 -9.49 -3.37
N GLY A 196 -4.20 -8.69 -2.87
CA GLY A 196 -3.93 -7.55 -2.00
C GLY A 196 -3.16 -7.94 -0.73
N VAL A 197 -3.57 -9.02 -0.06
CA VAL A 197 -2.88 -9.53 1.14
C VAL A 197 -1.46 -10.00 0.82
N VAL A 198 -1.27 -10.71 -0.30
CA VAL A 198 0.07 -11.19 -0.72
C VAL A 198 1.01 -10.02 -1.04
N LEU A 199 0.50 -8.97 -1.70
CA LEU A 199 1.26 -7.74 -1.92
C LEU A 199 1.70 -7.10 -0.60
N VAL A 200 0.81 -7.08 0.40
CA VAL A 200 1.11 -6.55 1.73
C VAL A 200 2.20 -7.34 2.43
N GLU A 201 2.10 -8.68 2.43
CA GLU A 201 3.11 -9.57 3.01
C GLU A 201 4.48 -9.33 2.37
N ALA A 202 4.56 -9.32 1.03
CA ALA A 202 5.81 -9.13 0.31
C ALA A 202 6.41 -7.73 0.57
N PHE A 203 5.56 -6.70 0.58
CA PHE A 203 5.97 -5.33 0.84
C PHE A 203 6.50 -5.12 2.27
N LEU A 204 5.79 -5.64 3.27
CA LEU A 204 6.22 -5.56 4.66
C LEU A 204 7.46 -6.40 4.92
N LEU A 205 7.56 -7.60 4.34
CA LEU A 205 8.74 -8.45 4.45
C LEU A 205 9.98 -7.72 3.94
N ARG A 206 9.87 -7.03 2.79
CA ARG A 206 10.94 -6.21 2.23
C ARG A 206 11.35 -5.06 3.15
N LEU A 207 10.39 -4.31 3.71
CA LEU A 207 10.68 -3.25 4.68
C LEU A 207 11.40 -3.80 5.92
N CYS A 208 10.92 -4.90 6.47
CA CYS A 208 11.51 -5.52 7.66
C CYS A 208 12.95 -5.97 7.39
N LEU A 209 13.21 -6.63 6.25
CA LEU A 209 14.57 -7.06 5.88
C LEU A 209 15.51 -5.87 5.69
N LYS A 210 15.04 -4.77 5.08
CA LYS A 210 15.83 -3.55 4.92
C LYS A 210 16.19 -2.93 6.26
N VAL A 211 15.25 -2.87 7.21
CA VAL A 211 15.53 -2.36 8.56
C VAL A 211 16.53 -3.25 9.30
N GLN A 212 16.36 -4.58 9.22
CA GLN A 212 17.29 -5.53 9.83
C GLN A 212 18.72 -5.45 9.27
N ASN A 213 18.87 -5.10 7.99
CA ASN A 213 20.16 -5.05 7.31
C ASN A 213 20.88 -3.70 7.47
N ALA A 214 20.24 -2.70 8.08
CA ALA A 214 20.75 -1.33 8.17
C ALA A 214 21.77 -1.11 9.31
N THR A 215 22.57 -2.12 9.66
CA THR A 215 23.57 -2.00 10.73
C THR A 215 24.59 -0.91 10.41
N GLY A 216 24.65 0.13 11.24
CA GLY A 216 25.59 1.26 11.09
C GLY A 216 25.07 2.42 10.23
N VAL A 217 23.85 2.32 9.66
CA VAL A 217 23.22 3.42 8.93
C VAL A 217 22.50 4.34 9.93
N PRO A 218 22.67 5.67 9.85
CA PRO A 218 21.90 6.60 10.67
C PRO A 218 20.40 6.40 10.44
N ARG A 219 19.63 6.33 11.54
CA ARG A 219 18.18 6.05 11.49
C ARG A 219 17.40 7.04 10.63
N SER A 220 17.81 8.31 10.61
CA SER A 220 17.20 9.36 9.79
C SER A 220 17.46 9.19 8.29
N GLU A 221 18.61 8.63 7.91
CA GLU A 221 18.94 8.30 6.53
C GLU A 221 18.16 7.06 6.07
N LEU A 222 18.14 6.02 6.90
CA LEU A 222 17.35 4.82 6.66
C LEU A 222 15.87 5.13 6.48
N GLN A 223 15.29 6.00 7.32
CA GLN A 223 13.90 6.42 7.19
C GLN A 223 13.63 7.10 5.84
N LYS A 224 14.56 7.95 5.36
CA LYS A 224 14.43 8.61 4.06
C LYS A 224 14.52 7.61 2.91
N GLU A 225 15.46 6.67 2.95
CA GLU A 225 15.58 5.61 1.94
C GLU A 225 14.29 4.78 1.87
N LEU A 226 13.81 4.29 3.02
CA LEU A 226 12.60 3.47 3.09
C LEU A 226 11.36 4.22 2.63
N LYS A 227 11.25 5.51 2.97
CA LYS A 227 10.18 6.38 2.47
C LYS A 227 10.23 6.50 0.95
N ILE A 228 11.39 6.82 0.37
CA ILE A 228 11.53 6.95 -1.09
C ILE A 228 11.14 5.65 -1.78
N TRP A 229 11.62 4.52 -1.26
CA TRP A 229 11.30 3.20 -1.80
C TRP A 229 9.80 2.88 -1.71
N ALA A 230 9.18 3.11 -0.54
CA ALA A 230 7.76 2.85 -0.32
C ALA A 230 6.88 3.73 -1.23
N VAL A 231 7.17 5.03 -1.29
CA VAL A 231 6.47 5.99 -2.16
C VAL A 231 6.59 5.61 -3.63
N SER A 232 7.74 5.08 -4.06
CA SER A 232 7.97 4.65 -5.43
C SER A 232 7.33 3.29 -5.76
N SER A 233 7.17 2.40 -4.78
CA SER A 233 6.67 1.04 -4.98
C SER A 233 5.14 0.95 -4.99
N ILE A 234 4.46 1.68 -4.09
CA ILE A 234 2.99 1.67 -4.00
C ILE A 234 2.29 1.97 -5.35
N PRO A 235 2.67 2.99 -6.14
CA PRO A 235 1.98 3.28 -7.41
C PRO A 235 2.29 2.26 -8.51
N VAL A 236 3.33 1.43 -8.36
CA VAL A 236 3.65 0.35 -9.32
C VAL A 236 2.65 -0.80 -9.18
N PHE A 237 2.17 -1.08 -7.97
CA PHE A 237 1.25 -2.20 -7.72
C PHE A 237 -0.19 -1.91 -8.14
N GLN A 238 -0.61 -0.62 -8.14
CA GLN A 238 -1.93 -0.16 -8.57
C GLN A 238 -3.14 -0.91 -7.95
N SER A 239 -2.95 -1.51 -6.76
CA SER A 239 -3.96 -2.37 -6.13
C SER A 239 -4.69 -1.65 -5.00
N HIS A 240 -6.01 -1.49 -5.15
CA HIS A 240 -6.89 -0.94 -4.12
C HIS A 240 -6.93 -1.83 -2.88
N GLN A 241 -6.94 -3.16 -3.07
CA GLN A 241 -6.98 -4.13 -1.96
C GLN A 241 -5.70 -4.06 -1.12
N PHE A 242 -4.53 -3.99 -1.77
CA PHE A 242 -3.25 -3.78 -1.10
C PHE A 242 -3.25 -2.51 -0.24
N PHE A 243 -3.70 -1.39 -0.82
CA PHE A 243 -3.74 -0.12 -0.11
C PHE A 243 -4.72 -0.17 1.08
N GLY A 244 -5.91 -0.73 0.89
CA GLY A 244 -6.91 -0.90 1.95
C GLY A 244 -6.42 -1.78 3.10
N VAL A 245 -5.77 -2.91 2.79
CA VAL A 245 -5.20 -3.80 3.82
C VAL A 245 -4.10 -3.10 4.62
N LEU A 246 -3.20 -2.35 3.97
CA LEU A 246 -2.18 -1.54 4.67
C LEU A 246 -2.79 -0.54 5.65
N LEU A 247 -3.84 0.17 5.23
CA LEU A 247 -4.55 1.11 6.11
C LEU A 247 -5.16 0.37 7.31
N ASN A 248 -5.88 -0.73 7.08
CA ASN A 248 -6.49 -1.52 8.16
C ASN A 248 -5.47 -2.06 9.18
N MET A 249 -4.26 -2.38 8.73
CA MET A 249 -3.18 -2.77 9.67
C MET A 249 -2.66 -1.60 10.50
N LEU A 250 -2.50 -0.40 9.92
CA LEU A 250 -2.08 0.77 10.69
C LEU A 250 -3.11 1.17 11.75
N LEU A 251 -4.39 0.90 11.48
CA LEU A 251 -5.43 1.05 12.48
C LEU A 251 -5.22 0.08 13.64
N ASN A 252 -4.94 -1.19 13.37
CA ASN A 252 -4.75 -2.18 14.43
C ASN A 252 -3.31 -2.15 14.95
N SER A 253 -3.01 -1.22 15.86
CA SER A 253 -1.71 -1.17 16.55
C SER A 253 -1.62 -2.27 17.63
N PRO A 254 -0.49 -2.99 17.72
CA PRO A 254 0.70 -2.75 16.92
C PRO A 254 0.80 -3.59 15.63
N LEU A 255 1.71 -3.22 14.70
CA LEU A 255 1.85 -3.92 13.42
C LEU A 255 2.35 -5.36 13.64
N PRO A 256 1.89 -6.35 12.84
CA PRO A 256 2.27 -7.76 12.97
C PRO A 256 3.69 -8.04 12.42
N VAL A 257 4.69 -7.24 12.80
CA VAL A 257 6.08 -7.32 12.32
C VAL A 257 7.09 -7.71 13.40
N TYR A 258 6.66 -7.86 14.65
CA TYR A 258 7.53 -8.12 15.82
C TYR A 258 8.33 -9.43 15.76
N SER A 259 7.90 -10.38 14.94
CA SER A 259 8.67 -11.60 14.68
C SER A 259 9.96 -11.32 13.90
N LEU A 260 10.01 -10.20 13.17
CA LEU A 260 11.14 -9.80 12.33
C LEU A 260 11.91 -8.61 12.91
N VAL A 261 11.22 -7.63 13.48
CA VAL A 261 11.85 -6.37 13.89
C VAL A 261 11.64 -6.07 15.38
N SER A 262 12.56 -5.30 15.96
CA SER A 262 12.45 -4.83 17.34
C SER A 262 11.28 -3.85 17.50
N ALA A 263 10.87 -3.57 18.75
CA ALA A 263 9.80 -2.60 18.99
C ALA A 263 10.16 -1.19 18.48
N ASP A 264 11.42 -0.78 18.59
CA ASP A 264 11.88 0.49 18.06
C ASP A 264 11.81 0.50 16.52
N ASP A 265 12.23 -0.58 15.88
CA ASP A 265 12.18 -0.71 14.42
C ASP A 265 10.75 -0.79 13.87
N GLU A 266 9.81 -1.32 14.64
CA GLU A 266 8.39 -1.28 14.30
C GLU A 266 7.86 0.16 14.25
N ILE A 267 8.31 1.04 15.15
CA ILE A 267 7.97 2.47 15.10
C ILE A 267 8.49 3.11 13.81
N LEU A 268 9.71 2.74 13.37
CA LEU A 268 10.27 3.22 12.09
C LEU A 268 9.42 2.77 10.90
N VAL A 269 9.06 1.48 10.85
CA VAL A 269 8.21 0.94 9.78
C VAL A 269 6.86 1.66 9.76
N ARG A 270 6.23 1.86 10.92
CA ARG A 270 5.00 2.64 11.04
C ARG A 270 5.16 4.07 10.55
N ASP A 271 6.25 4.75 10.92
CA ASP A 271 6.52 6.12 10.48
C ASP A 271 6.67 6.22 8.95
N VAL A 272 7.37 5.25 8.33
CA VAL A 272 7.49 5.15 6.87
C VAL A 272 6.12 4.93 6.21
N LEU A 273 5.28 4.07 6.79
CA LEU A 273 3.93 3.81 6.28
C LEU A 273 3.02 5.05 6.40
N TYR A 274 3.05 5.78 7.52
CA TYR A 274 2.32 7.04 7.66
C TYR A 274 2.71 8.05 6.59
N ASP A 275 4.02 8.24 6.40
CA ASP A 275 4.53 9.16 5.38
C ASP A 275 4.08 8.76 3.97
N SER A 276 4.13 7.47 3.66
CA SER A 276 3.83 6.97 2.31
C SER A 276 2.33 6.96 2.01
N LEU A 277 1.49 6.62 2.98
CA LEU A 277 0.04 6.47 2.77
C LEU A 277 -0.75 7.76 2.97
N ILE A 278 -0.23 8.71 3.76
CA ILE A 278 -0.93 9.98 4.04
C ILE A 278 -0.45 11.09 3.11
N LEU A 279 0.87 11.31 3.01
CA LEU A 279 1.44 12.49 2.35
C LEU A 279 1.39 12.42 0.81
N VAL A 280 1.15 11.22 0.25
CA VAL A 280 1.13 11.01 -1.20
C VAL A 280 -0.30 10.81 -1.68
N ASP A 281 -0.65 11.48 -2.78
CA ASP A 281 -1.93 11.28 -3.45
C ASP A 281 -1.76 10.34 -4.64
N TYR A 282 -2.15 9.08 -4.45
CA TYR A 282 -2.03 8.06 -5.49
C TYR A 282 -3.23 8.11 -6.44
N SER A 283 -2.97 8.30 -7.73
CA SER A 283 -4.00 8.43 -8.76
C SER A 283 -4.92 7.21 -8.86
N PHE A 284 -4.39 6.00 -8.64
CA PHE A 284 -5.19 4.77 -8.73
C PHE A 284 -6.32 4.75 -7.70
N ILE A 285 -6.17 5.38 -6.53
CA ILE A 285 -7.19 5.44 -5.48
C ILE A 285 -8.36 6.33 -5.88
N ASN A 286 -8.09 7.38 -6.67
CA ASN A 286 -9.09 8.39 -7.04
C ASN A 286 -9.87 8.04 -8.32
N ASN A 287 -9.42 7.01 -9.07
CA ASN A 287 -10.00 6.63 -10.37
C ASN A 287 -10.88 5.36 -10.30
N GLY A 288 -11.38 4.97 -9.12
CA GLY A 288 -12.15 3.74 -8.93
C GLY A 288 -13.59 3.81 -9.47
N ALA A 289 -13.80 3.55 -10.76
CA ALA A 289 -15.12 3.19 -11.25
C ALA A 289 -15.47 1.77 -10.73
N GLY A 290 -16.44 1.67 -9.82
CA GLY A 290 -17.00 0.38 -9.38
C GLY A 290 -16.40 -0.25 -8.10
N VAL A 291 -15.55 0.47 -7.35
CA VAL A 291 -15.05 0.03 -6.03
C VAL A 291 -15.65 0.90 -4.94
N ASP A 292 -16.10 0.31 -3.82
CA ASP A 292 -16.50 1.08 -2.65
C ASP A 292 -15.25 1.72 -2.00
N LEU A 293 -15.09 3.03 -2.23
CA LEU A 293 -13.97 3.82 -1.73
C LEU A 293 -14.17 4.30 -0.29
N LEU A 294 -15.39 4.17 0.25
CA LEU A 294 -15.72 4.65 1.60
C LEU A 294 -14.81 4.03 2.68
N PRO A 295 -14.56 2.71 2.71
CA PRO A 295 -13.72 2.09 3.74
C PRO A 295 -12.28 2.62 3.70
N VAL A 296 -11.74 2.84 2.50
CA VAL A 296 -10.38 3.35 2.29
C VAL A 296 -10.28 4.79 2.80
N TYR A 297 -11.25 5.63 2.47
CA TYR A 297 -11.25 7.04 2.87
C TYR A 297 -11.54 7.25 4.36
N VAL A 298 -12.44 6.47 4.96
CA VAL A 298 -12.67 6.47 6.41
C VAL A 298 -11.43 5.99 7.16
N SER A 299 -10.79 4.92 6.69
CA SER A 299 -9.54 4.44 7.29
C SER A 299 -8.42 5.47 7.19
N ARG A 300 -8.26 6.11 6.03
CA ARG A 300 -7.26 7.17 5.83
C ARG A 300 -7.53 8.39 6.70
N LEU A 301 -8.79 8.77 6.90
CA LEU A 301 -9.18 9.83 7.86
C LEU A 301 -8.70 9.52 9.27
N ILE A 302 -8.98 8.32 9.77
CA ILE A 302 -8.64 7.91 11.15
C ILE A 302 -7.12 7.77 11.32
N ILE A 303 -6.44 7.13 10.36
CA ILE A 303 -4.98 6.98 10.37
C ILE A 303 -4.29 8.34 10.33
N THR A 304 -4.82 9.30 9.56
CA THR A 304 -4.27 10.66 9.55
C THR A 304 -4.36 11.28 10.94
N LEU A 305 -5.50 11.13 11.64
CA LEU A 305 -5.64 11.63 13.01
C LEU A 305 -4.67 10.94 13.98
N ASP A 306 -4.52 9.62 13.88
CA ASP A 306 -3.59 8.86 14.71
C ASP A 306 -2.12 9.29 14.46
N ALA A 307 -1.75 9.53 13.19
CA ALA A 307 -0.42 10.00 12.81
C ALA A 307 -0.14 11.45 13.28
N VAL A 308 -1.14 12.33 13.21
CA VAL A 308 -1.06 13.71 13.75
C VAL A 308 -0.81 13.67 15.25
N ASN A 309 -1.59 12.87 15.99
CA ASN A 309 -1.42 12.73 17.44
C ASN A 309 -0.07 12.11 17.79
N ASP A 310 0.42 11.15 17.00
CA ASP A 310 1.73 10.55 17.19
C ASP A 310 2.88 11.55 16.96
N ALA A 311 2.82 12.32 15.88
CA ALA A 311 3.80 13.37 15.58
C ALA A 311 3.83 14.45 16.69
N ARG A 312 2.65 14.87 17.16
CA ARG A 312 2.54 15.82 18.28
C ARG A 312 3.14 15.28 19.58
N ARG A 313 2.88 14.00 19.93
CA ARG A 313 3.49 13.35 21.10
C ARG A 313 5.01 13.28 21.02
N LYS A 314 5.55 13.11 19.81
CA LYS A 314 7.00 13.12 19.53
C LYS A 314 7.61 14.53 19.48
N GLY A 315 6.80 15.60 19.59
CA GLY A 315 7.26 16.99 19.48
C GLY A 315 7.48 17.47 18.04
N ASP A 316 7.13 16.67 17.03
CA ASP A 316 7.31 17.00 15.61
C ASP A 316 6.06 17.71 15.05
N GLN A 317 5.92 18.99 15.42
CA GLN A 317 4.79 19.82 14.98
C GLN A 317 4.78 20.02 13.46
N GLY A 318 5.95 20.10 12.82
CA GLY A 318 6.07 20.26 11.37
C GLY A 318 5.47 19.07 10.62
N ARG A 319 5.73 17.85 11.09
CA ARG A 319 5.16 16.63 10.51
C ARG A 319 3.66 16.51 10.79
N ALA A 320 3.21 16.90 11.98
CA ALA A 320 1.78 16.97 12.31
C ALA A 320 1.02 17.91 11.35
N VAL A 321 1.53 19.12 11.13
CA VAL A 321 0.96 20.10 10.18
C VAL A 321 0.98 19.55 8.75
N SER A 322 2.05 18.85 8.35
CA SER A 322 2.15 18.24 7.03
C SER A 322 1.06 17.19 6.78
N PHE A 323 0.75 16.34 7.76
CA PHE A 323 -0.35 15.38 7.65
C PHE A 323 -1.72 16.05 7.56
N ILE A 324 -1.96 17.09 8.38
CA ILE A 324 -3.22 17.87 8.34
C ILE A 324 -3.39 18.51 6.97
N ASN A 325 -2.34 19.15 6.45
CA ASN A 325 -2.38 19.82 5.15
C ASN A 325 -2.60 18.82 4.01
N ALA A 326 -1.87 17.70 3.98
CA ALA A 326 -2.02 16.68 2.95
C ALA A 326 -3.45 16.11 2.89
N PHE A 327 -4.08 15.88 4.05
CA PHE A 327 -5.48 15.45 4.08
C PHE A 327 -6.44 16.56 3.63
N SER A 328 -6.25 17.78 4.15
CA SER A 328 -7.16 18.91 3.91
C SER A 328 -7.18 19.35 2.44
N THR A 329 -6.07 19.17 1.72
CA THR A 329 -5.94 19.50 0.30
C THR A 329 -6.31 18.34 -0.63
N SER A 330 -6.49 17.14 -0.11
CA SER A 330 -6.88 15.96 -0.89
C SER A 330 -8.35 15.97 -1.31
N ASN A 331 -8.75 15.02 -2.14
CA ASN A 331 -10.15 14.81 -2.51
C ASN A 331 -10.99 14.16 -1.41
N ILE A 332 -10.36 13.65 -0.34
CA ILE A 332 -11.02 12.86 0.71
C ILE A 332 -12.06 13.68 1.49
N PRO A 333 -11.74 14.89 2.01
CA PRO A 333 -12.74 15.78 2.60
C PRO A 333 -13.99 15.95 1.75
N ASN A 334 -13.79 16.29 0.48
CA ASN A 334 -14.88 16.57 -0.45
C ASN A 334 -15.71 15.32 -0.74
N PHE A 335 -15.07 14.16 -0.85
CA PHE A 335 -15.78 12.88 -1.01
C PHE A 335 -16.65 12.58 0.21
N LEU A 336 -16.07 12.62 1.42
CA LEU A 336 -16.79 12.28 2.65
C LEU A 336 -17.97 13.23 2.92
N ILE A 337 -17.79 14.53 2.64
CA ILE A 337 -18.88 15.52 2.73
C ILE A 337 -19.99 15.18 1.75
N LYS A 338 -19.66 14.92 0.47
CA LYS A 338 -20.66 14.55 -0.54
C LYS A 338 -21.38 13.26 -0.15
N TRP A 339 -20.65 12.23 0.26
CA TRP A 339 -21.19 10.96 0.72
C TRP A 339 -22.21 11.15 1.84
N ALA A 340 -21.83 11.86 2.91
CA ALA A 340 -22.71 12.13 4.04
C ALA A 340 -23.95 12.95 3.64
N THR A 341 -23.80 13.93 2.75
CA THR A 341 -24.96 14.70 2.24
C THR A 341 -25.91 13.84 1.39
N CYS A 342 -25.41 12.87 0.64
CA CYS A 342 -26.25 11.94 -0.11
C CYS A 342 -27.07 11.04 0.81
N GLN A 343 -26.55 10.66 1.99
CA GLN A 343 -27.29 9.83 2.96
C GLN A 343 -28.44 10.59 3.64
N ALA A 344 -28.34 11.92 3.78
CA ALA A 344 -29.37 12.73 4.45
C ALA A 344 -30.52 13.21 3.54
N GLY A 345 -30.42 12.99 2.22
CA GLY A 345 -31.41 13.49 1.26
C GLY A 345 -31.43 15.02 1.15
N SER A 346 -32.56 15.62 0.75
CA SER A 346 -32.70 17.07 0.52
C SER A 346 -32.72 17.93 1.81
N GLY A 347 -32.45 17.35 2.98
CA GLY A 347 -32.33 18.08 4.23
C GLY A 347 -31.02 18.88 4.29
N ALA A 348 -31.10 20.15 4.68
CA ALA A 348 -29.91 20.98 4.85
C ALA A 348 -29.08 20.46 6.05
N LEU A 349 -28.00 19.72 5.77
CA LEU A 349 -27.01 19.37 6.77
C LEU A 349 -26.11 20.57 7.09
N SER A 350 -25.71 20.68 8.36
CA SER A 350 -24.59 21.55 8.73
C SER A 350 -23.34 21.13 7.96
N LYS A 351 -22.53 22.09 7.50
CA LYS A 351 -21.21 21.81 6.92
C LYS A 351 -20.17 21.62 8.04
N PRO A 352 -19.09 20.86 7.80
CA PRO A 352 -17.98 20.82 8.74
C PRO A 352 -17.34 22.22 8.87
N ILE A 353 -16.80 22.51 10.05
CA ILE A 353 -16.21 23.82 10.39
C ILE A 353 -14.96 24.10 9.53
N CYS A 354 -14.16 23.07 9.26
CA CYS A 354 -13.01 23.11 8.38
C CYS A 354 -12.72 21.70 7.82
N ASN A 355 -11.81 21.63 6.84
CA ASN A 355 -11.44 20.37 6.18
C ASN A 355 -10.36 19.56 6.92
N THR A 356 -10.10 19.86 8.20
CA THR A 356 -9.11 19.12 8.98
C THR A 356 -9.64 17.72 9.33
N PRO A 357 -8.75 16.72 9.50
CA PRO A 357 -9.18 15.36 9.88
C PRO A 357 -10.08 15.34 11.12
N GLN A 358 -9.71 16.11 12.14
CA GLN A 358 -10.46 16.16 13.40
C GLN A 358 -11.86 16.78 13.23
N ALA A 359 -11.97 17.88 12.46
CA ALA A 359 -13.25 18.54 12.24
C ALA A 359 -14.20 17.67 11.40
N ILE A 360 -13.68 16.99 10.37
CA ILE A 360 -14.49 16.08 9.56
C ILE A 360 -14.93 14.87 10.39
N LEU A 361 -14.05 14.24 11.16
CA LEU A 361 -14.42 13.10 11.99
C LEU A 361 -15.51 13.46 12.99
N LYS A 362 -15.35 14.58 13.71
CA LYS A 362 -16.36 15.06 14.66
C LYS A 362 -17.69 15.32 13.97
N TRP A 363 -17.67 15.98 12.81
CA TRP A 363 -18.88 16.24 12.04
C TRP A 363 -19.59 14.94 11.59
N LEU A 364 -18.85 13.94 11.12
CA LEU A 364 -19.42 12.66 10.71
C LEU A 364 -20.04 11.90 11.90
N ILE A 365 -19.42 11.96 13.08
CA ILE A 365 -19.97 11.38 14.31
C ILE A 365 -21.26 12.10 14.73
N ASP A 366 -21.28 13.44 14.71
CA ASP A 366 -22.48 14.22 15.02
C ASP A 366 -23.66 13.90 14.08
N LEU A 367 -23.37 13.47 12.84
CA LEU A 367 -24.39 13.01 11.90
C LEU A 367 -24.86 11.58 12.21
N GLU A 368 -23.94 10.69 12.57
CA GLU A 368 -24.25 9.32 12.98
C GLU A 368 -25.15 9.29 14.23
N ASP A 369 -24.84 10.14 15.22
CA ASP A 369 -25.65 10.30 16.44
C ASP A 369 -27.05 10.86 16.17
N LYS A 370 -27.23 11.60 15.06
CA LYS A 370 -28.54 12.07 14.57
C LYS A 370 -29.31 11.00 13.79
N GLY A 371 -28.77 9.78 13.69
CA GLY A 371 -29.39 8.62 13.06
C GLY A 371 -29.07 8.43 11.58
N LEU A 372 -28.11 9.19 11.02
CA LEU A 372 -27.65 8.97 9.65
C LEU A 372 -26.60 7.85 9.63
N LYS A 373 -26.74 6.87 8.74
CA LYS A 373 -25.75 5.78 8.60
C LYS A 373 -24.59 6.22 7.71
N VAL A 374 -23.76 7.13 8.19
CA VAL A 374 -22.67 7.73 7.40
C VAL A 374 -21.47 6.79 7.29
N PHE A 375 -21.22 6.00 8.35
CA PHE A 375 -20.17 4.99 8.37
C PHE A 375 -20.63 3.59 7.90
N GLY A 376 -21.93 3.39 7.64
CA GLY A 376 -22.47 2.08 7.26
C GLY A 376 -22.14 1.00 8.29
N ASP A 377 -21.65 -0.16 7.84
CA ASP A 377 -21.27 -1.28 8.71
C ASP A 377 -20.04 -0.98 9.59
N TYR A 378 -19.29 0.09 9.27
CA TYR A 378 -18.07 0.48 10.00
C TYR A 378 -18.36 1.33 11.24
N SER A 379 -19.61 1.75 11.45
CA SER A 379 -20.03 2.64 12.54
C SER A 379 -19.57 2.17 13.93
N SER A 380 -19.83 0.90 14.26
CA SER A 380 -19.46 0.31 15.56
C SER A 380 -17.93 0.30 15.82
N TRP A 381 -17.15 0.16 14.75
CA TRP A 381 -15.69 0.12 14.81
C TRP A 381 -15.10 1.54 14.92
N VAL A 382 -15.60 2.49 14.13
CA VAL A 382 -15.19 3.91 14.19
C VAL A 382 -15.50 4.49 15.58
N MET A 383 -16.72 4.26 16.08
CA MET A 383 -17.17 4.78 17.38
C MET A 383 -16.37 4.20 18.55
N ARG A 384 -16.11 2.89 18.56
CA ARG A 384 -15.25 2.25 19.59
C ARG A 384 -13.87 2.91 19.65
N ARG A 385 -13.31 3.25 18.50
CA ARG A 385 -11.96 3.82 18.40
C ARG A 385 -11.93 5.30 18.76
N PHE A 386 -12.94 6.07 18.36
CA PHE A 386 -13.07 7.47 18.73
C PHE A 386 -13.20 7.66 20.25
N VAL A 387 -14.09 6.90 20.90
CA VAL A 387 -14.25 6.91 22.36
C VAL A 387 -12.94 6.55 23.07
N CYS A 388 -12.17 5.60 22.55
CA CYS A 388 -10.88 5.22 23.12
C CYS A 388 -9.82 6.34 23.00
N ASN A 389 -9.84 7.11 21.91
CA ASN A 389 -8.94 8.25 21.72
C ASN A 389 -9.34 9.46 22.59
N GLU A 390 -10.63 9.71 22.83
CA GLU A 390 -11.07 10.74 23.80
C GLU A 390 -10.66 10.37 25.23
N VAL A 391 -10.77 9.11 25.63
CA VAL A 391 -10.33 8.65 26.97
C VAL A 391 -8.81 8.79 27.13
N LYS A 392 -8.02 8.54 26.07
CA LYS A 392 -6.56 8.73 26.08
C LYS A 392 -6.16 10.21 26.11
N ASN A 393 -6.95 11.08 25.48
CA ASN A 393 -6.75 12.54 25.53
C ASN A 393 -7.43 13.19 26.75
N GLY A 394 -8.19 12.43 27.54
CA GLY A 394 -8.96 12.90 28.71
C GLY A 394 -8.12 13.27 29.94
N TYR A 395 -6.81 13.04 29.90
CA TYR A 395 -5.83 13.64 30.83
C TYR A 395 -5.09 14.77 30.13
N GLY A 396 -5.83 15.83 29.79
CA GLY A 396 -5.27 17.00 29.14
C GLY A 396 -6.32 17.81 28.41
N ASN A 397 -7.22 18.44 29.17
CA ASN A 397 -8.02 19.55 28.66
C ASN A 397 -7.05 20.71 28.33
N MET A 398 -6.46 20.68 27.15
CA MET A 398 -5.91 21.85 26.51
C MET A 398 -6.73 22.06 25.25
N VAL A 399 -7.73 22.93 25.37
CA VAL A 399 -8.27 23.66 24.24
C VAL A 399 -7.11 24.52 23.71
N GLN A 400 -6.22 23.93 22.92
CA GLN A 400 -5.35 24.71 22.06
C GLN A 400 -6.14 24.98 20.79
N SER A 401 -6.74 26.16 20.77
CA SER A 401 -7.14 26.85 19.55
C SER A 401 -5.98 26.80 18.55
N ASP A 402 -6.28 26.54 17.28
CA ASP A 402 -5.36 26.57 16.11
C ASP A 402 -4.68 27.95 15.88
N ALA A 403 -4.79 28.88 16.85
CA ALA A 403 -4.23 30.23 16.81
C ALA A 403 -2.79 30.33 17.34
N ASP A 404 -2.26 29.34 18.05
CA ASP A 404 -0.93 29.41 18.70
C ASP A 404 0.20 28.80 17.85
N LEU A 405 0.24 29.16 16.55
CA LEU A 405 1.33 28.78 15.64
C LEU A 405 2.58 29.68 15.72
N PHE A 406 2.68 30.55 16.73
CA PHE A 406 3.81 31.47 16.89
C PHE A 406 4.36 31.49 18.31
N PHE A 407 5.08 30.43 18.69
CA PHE A 407 6.04 30.52 19.78
C PHE A 407 7.45 30.34 19.22
N VAL A 408 8.17 31.46 19.12
CA VAL A 408 9.62 31.47 18.97
C VAL A 408 10.20 31.22 20.36
N ASP A 409 10.84 30.07 20.53
CA ASP A 409 11.61 29.73 21.73
C ASP A 409 12.79 30.70 21.87
N LYS A 410 12.70 31.64 22.81
CA LYS A 410 13.84 32.45 23.24
C LYS A 410 14.59 31.69 24.33
N GLN A 411 15.58 30.92 23.90
CA GLN A 411 16.58 30.36 24.78
C GLN A 411 17.45 31.51 25.34
N SER A 412 17.12 32.03 26.52
CA SER A 412 18.00 32.98 27.24
C SER A 412 18.73 32.24 28.36
N GLY A 413 20.04 32.08 28.15
CA GLY A 413 21.01 31.59 29.12
C GLY A 413 21.04 32.45 30.39
N ARG A 414 21.29 31.74 31.48
CA ARG A 414 21.40 32.20 32.86
C ARG A 414 22.79 32.78 33.10
N GLU A 415 22.89 34.06 33.45
CA GLU A 415 23.97 34.59 34.30
C GLU A 415 23.41 35.66 35.27
N LEU A 416 24.04 35.71 36.44
CA LEU A 416 23.61 36.28 37.71
C LEU A 416 24.46 37.53 38.02
N MET A 417 23.86 38.68 38.37
CA MET A 417 24.23 39.50 39.55
C MET A 417 23.42 40.81 39.68
N ASP A 418 23.20 41.17 40.95
CA ASP A 418 22.52 42.35 41.49
C ASP A 418 23.10 43.71 41.07
N THR A 419 22.27 44.76 40.98
CA THR A 419 22.22 45.89 41.95
C THR A 419 21.24 47.01 41.56
N LYS A 420 20.75 47.71 42.59
CA LYS A 420 19.74 48.77 42.69
C LYS A 420 19.85 49.96 41.71
N GLY A 421 18.70 50.56 41.38
CA GLY A 421 18.60 52.03 41.13
C GLY A 421 17.42 52.49 40.25
N SER A 422 16.52 53.29 40.86
CA SER A 422 15.59 54.31 40.32
C SER A 422 14.53 54.01 39.25
N GLU A 423 13.27 54.37 39.59
CA GLU A 423 12.33 55.30 38.91
C GLU A 423 12.72 55.69 37.46
N ASP A 424 11.88 55.70 36.42
CA ASP A 424 10.45 55.99 36.26
C ASP A 424 9.96 55.45 34.89
N ASP A 425 8.64 55.52 34.66
CA ASP A 425 7.87 55.27 33.43
C ASP A 425 8.60 55.15 32.08
N GLU A 426 8.51 53.98 31.41
CA GLU A 426 8.61 53.88 29.95
C GLU A 426 7.99 52.54 29.44
N ALA A 427 6.67 52.40 29.57
CA ALA A 427 5.90 51.28 29.02
C ALA A 427 4.97 51.75 27.89
N VAL A 428 5.51 52.43 26.87
CA VAL A 428 4.77 52.78 25.64
C VAL A 428 5.64 52.70 24.35
N GLU A 429 6.97 52.65 24.45
CA GLU A 429 7.88 52.77 23.29
C GLU A 429 8.23 51.44 22.56
N GLU A 430 7.78 50.26 23.03
CA GLU A 430 8.17 48.98 22.41
C GLU A 430 7.18 48.46 21.33
N MET A 431 6.00 49.09 21.18
CA MET A 431 5.01 48.69 20.17
C MET A 431 5.17 49.44 18.83
N GLU A 432 5.85 50.58 18.81
CA GLU A 432 6.05 51.37 17.58
C GLU A 432 7.30 50.95 16.77
N THR A 433 8.28 50.28 17.37
CA THR A 433 9.54 49.92 16.71
C THR A 433 9.39 48.78 15.70
N ALA A 434 8.49 47.81 15.94
CA ALA A 434 8.21 46.73 15.00
C ALA A 434 7.42 47.18 13.76
N GLY A 435 6.49 48.13 13.93
CA GLY A 435 5.73 48.74 12.83
C GLY A 435 6.62 49.62 11.94
N ASN A 436 7.56 50.34 12.54
CA ASN A 436 8.49 51.21 11.83
C ASN A 436 9.53 50.42 11.01
N ALA A 437 9.99 49.26 11.49
CA ALA A 437 10.88 48.38 10.73
C ALA A 437 10.20 47.76 9.49
N PHE A 438 8.93 47.37 9.62
CA PHE A 438 8.13 46.85 8.49
C PHE A 438 7.82 47.94 7.45
N MET A 439 7.46 49.15 7.91
CA MET A 439 7.22 50.30 7.05
C MET A 439 8.50 50.78 6.32
N ALA A 440 9.65 50.74 6.98
CA ALA A 440 10.95 51.07 6.38
C ALA A 440 11.36 50.05 5.30
N ALA A 441 11.12 48.76 5.52
CA ALA A 441 11.38 47.71 4.53
C ALA A 441 10.45 47.84 3.30
N ALA A 442 9.18 48.18 3.49
CA ALA A 442 8.23 48.38 2.40
C ALA A 442 8.55 49.63 1.55
N GLN A 443 9.10 50.68 2.16
CA GLN A 443 9.52 51.90 1.46
C GLN A 443 10.84 51.72 0.69
N SER A 444 11.72 50.81 1.14
CA SER A 444 12.96 50.45 0.43
C SER A 444 12.71 49.75 -0.92
N MET A 445 11.54 49.13 -1.11
CA MET A 445 11.16 48.51 -2.39
C MET A 445 10.57 49.47 -3.44
N LYS A 446 10.37 50.76 -3.11
CA LYS A 446 9.93 51.79 -4.07
C LYS A 446 11.11 52.65 -4.53
N GLY A 447 12.04 52.04 -5.25
CA GLY A 447 13.16 52.76 -5.84
C GLY A 447 13.72 52.02 -7.05
N VAL A 448 13.11 52.25 -8.22
CA VAL A 448 13.69 52.32 -9.58
C VAL A 448 12.57 52.04 -10.57
N THR A 449 11.92 53.10 -11.07
CA THR A 449 11.48 53.23 -12.46
C THR A 449 11.15 54.70 -12.71
N ASN A 450 12.04 55.39 -13.41
CA ASN A 450 11.77 56.71 -13.97
C ASN A 450 10.87 56.56 -15.20
N GLY A 451 9.74 57.26 -15.18
CA GLY A 451 9.08 57.85 -16.35
C GLY A 451 8.22 56.94 -17.24
N ILE A 452 6.91 57.19 -17.28
CA ILE A 452 6.22 57.85 -18.42
C ILE A 452 4.68 57.85 -18.19
N ARG A 453 4.09 58.97 -18.62
CA ARG A 453 2.70 59.49 -18.51
C ARG A 453 1.51 58.52 -18.58
N LYS A 454 0.49 58.89 -17.79
CA LYS A 454 -0.96 58.58 -17.92
C LYS A 454 -1.49 58.63 -19.36
N ARG A 455 -2.33 57.64 -19.72
CA ARG A 455 -3.52 57.85 -20.57
C ARG A 455 -4.65 56.89 -20.19
N LYS A 456 -5.87 57.41 -20.32
CA LYS A 456 -7.19 56.84 -20.00
C LYS A 456 -7.76 56.14 -21.23
N SER A 457 -8.28 54.91 -21.10
CA SER A 457 -9.37 54.38 -21.95
C SER A 457 -9.91 53.05 -21.40
N CYS A 458 -11.22 52.87 -21.49
CA CYS A 458 -11.99 51.66 -21.20
C CYS A 458 -11.83 50.60 -22.31
N GLY A 459 -12.13 49.33 -22.02
CA GLY A 459 -12.50 48.32 -23.03
C GLY A 459 -12.05 46.88 -22.76
N ASN A 460 -13.04 46.03 -22.48
CA ASN A 460 -13.18 44.55 -22.47
C ASN A 460 -12.03 43.55 -22.73
N GLU A 461 -12.20 42.45 -21.98
CA GLU A 461 -11.93 41.02 -22.28
C GLU A 461 -10.47 40.54 -22.40
N ASP A 462 -9.91 40.11 -21.27
CA ASP A 462 -8.68 39.32 -21.21
C ASP A 462 -8.99 37.81 -21.10
N ALA A 463 -8.71 37.09 -22.18
CA ALA A 463 -8.19 35.74 -22.10
C ALA A 463 -6.66 35.82 -22.01
N ALA A 464 -6.05 35.43 -20.88
CA ALA A 464 -4.63 35.10 -20.82
C ALA A 464 -4.27 34.19 -19.62
N ALA A 465 -3.99 32.94 -19.97
CA ALA A 465 -3.09 31.96 -19.39
C ALA A 465 -2.42 32.26 -18.02
N VAL A 466 -2.81 31.47 -17.01
CA VAL A 466 -2.00 31.24 -15.79
C VAL A 466 -0.96 30.15 -16.10
N LYS A 467 0.32 30.48 -15.93
CA LYS A 467 1.46 29.56 -16.07
C LYS A 467 1.46 28.55 -14.92
N PHE A 468 1.28 27.28 -15.25
CA PHE A 468 1.65 26.17 -14.37
C PHE A 468 3.17 25.96 -14.40
N VAL A 469 3.80 26.01 -13.23
CA VAL A 469 5.19 25.59 -13.07
C VAL A 469 5.20 24.06 -13.10
N LYS A 470 5.56 23.50 -14.25
CA LYS A 470 5.84 22.08 -14.46
C LYS A 470 7.30 21.82 -14.09
N TYR A 471 7.56 20.99 -13.08
CA TYR A 471 8.89 20.43 -12.87
C TYR A 471 9.22 19.52 -14.06
N LYS A 472 10.25 19.87 -14.83
CA LYS A 472 10.89 18.98 -15.80
C LYS A 472 11.84 18.07 -15.02
N VAL A 473 11.62 16.75 -15.13
CA VAL A 473 12.63 15.75 -14.82
C VAL A 473 13.61 15.75 -15.98
N GLU A 474 14.88 16.06 -15.70
CA GLU A 474 15.95 15.96 -16.68
C GLU A 474 16.32 14.49 -16.89
N ASP A 475 16.22 14.08 -18.15
CA ASP A 475 16.82 12.86 -18.70
C ASP A 475 18.35 12.92 -18.51
N SER A 476 18.89 12.04 -17.67
CA SER A 476 20.31 11.70 -17.73
C SER A 476 20.44 10.27 -18.27
N SER A 477 20.66 10.23 -19.58
CA SER A 477 21.11 9.06 -20.33
C SER A 477 22.39 8.48 -19.72
N VAL A 478 22.31 7.31 -19.11
CA VAL A 478 23.47 6.43 -18.87
C VAL A 478 23.52 5.40 -19.99
N LYS A 479 24.11 5.81 -21.11
CA LYS A 479 24.58 4.92 -22.17
C LYS A 479 26.09 4.77 -21.96
N GLY A 480 26.52 3.59 -21.53
CA GLY A 480 27.92 3.22 -21.46
C GLY A 480 28.25 2.43 -20.21
N TYR A 481 28.22 1.10 -20.32
CA TYR A 481 29.18 0.12 -19.78
C TYR A 481 28.57 -1.28 -19.89
N LEU A 482 28.36 -1.77 -21.13
CA LEU A 482 28.18 -3.20 -21.41
C LEU A 482 28.76 -3.54 -22.80
N LEU A 483 30.09 -3.59 -22.87
CA LEU A 483 30.89 -4.44 -23.77
C LEU A 483 32.06 -4.90 -22.88
N ALA A 484 32.44 -6.16 -22.73
CA ALA A 484 32.33 -7.30 -23.61
C ALA A 484 32.42 -8.61 -22.80
N ALA A 485 31.81 -9.68 -23.34
CA ALA A 485 32.44 -10.99 -23.52
C ALA A 485 31.37 -11.96 -24.06
N ASN A 486 31.28 -12.09 -25.38
CA ASN A 486 30.90 -13.34 -26.02
C ASN A 486 31.66 -13.45 -27.33
N GLY A 487 32.62 -14.37 -27.32
CA GLY A 487 33.39 -14.76 -28.48
C GLY A 487 32.60 -15.71 -29.36
N MET A 488 32.74 -15.48 -30.67
CA MET A 488 32.89 -16.46 -31.74
C MET A 488 31.76 -17.48 -31.96
N SER A 489 31.03 -17.34 -33.07
CA SER A 489 31.22 -18.21 -34.25
C SER A 489 30.14 -17.98 -35.33
N SER A 490 30.59 -17.89 -36.60
CA SER A 490 29.90 -18.05 -37.90
C SER A 490 28.55 -17.34 -38.14
N GLY A 491 28.34 -16.50 -39.16
CA GLY A 491 28.97 -16.43 -40.48
C GLY A 491 27.96 -16.86 -41.56
N SER A 492 27.15 -15.94 -42.07
CA SER A 492 26.65 -15.91 -43.46
C SER A 492 25.83 -14.65 -43.72
N GLU A 493 26.39 -13.73 -44.52
CA GLU A 493 25.64 -12.73 -45.27
C GLU A 493 24.89 -13.43 -46.41
N VAL A 494 23.60 -13.13 -46.62
CA VAL A 494 23.04 -12.94 -47.97
C VAL A 494 21.85 -11.98 -47.89
N GLU A 495 21.84 -11.05 -48.84
CA GLU A 495 20.86 -10.02 -49.17
C GLU A 495 19.44 -10.56 -49.43
N ASN A 496 18.42 -9.78 -49.07
CA ASN A 496 17.13 -9.80 -49.75
C ASN A 496 17.15 -8.68 -50.79
N PRO A 497 16.59 -8.87 -52.01
CA PRO A 497 15.18 -8.52 -52.14
C PRO A 497 14.32 -9.27 -53.21
N GLN A 498 13.01 -9.11 -53.01
CA GLN A 498 11.90 -8.95 -53.97
C GLN A 498 11.06 -10.14 -54.52
N SER A 499 9.75 -9.87 -54.47
CA SER A 499 8.57 -10.34 -55.23
C SER A 499 8.87 -10.95 -56.61
N ASP A 500 8.14 -11.92 -57.16
CA ASP A 500 6.69 -12.03 -57.34
C ASP A 500 6.33 -13.48 -57.76
N ASP A 501 5.04 -13.80 -57.61
CA ASP A 501 4.22 -14.64 -58.50
C ASP A 501 4.44 -16.15 -58.72
N GLU A 502 3.25 -16.77 -58.75
CA GLU A 502 2.81 -17.95 -59.50
C GLU A 502 2.80 -19.36 -58.87
N MET A 503 1.63 -19.96 -59.11
CA MET A 503 1.11 -21.27 -58.76
C MET A 503 2.01 -22.42 -59.22
N GLU A 504 1.98 -23.56 -58.50
CA GLU A 504 1.34 -24.80 -58.98
C GLU A 504 1.44 -25.96 -57.98
N GLU A 505 0.52 -26.89 -58.21
CA GLU A 505 0.08 -28.09 -57.50
C GLU A 505 1.08 -29.27 -57.40
N SER A 506 0.79 -30.16 -56.42
CA SER A 506 1.05 -31.62 -56.35
C SER A 506 2.53 -32.09 -56.27
N ASP A 507 2.91 -33.14 -55.54
CA ASP A 507 2.26 -34.34 -54.96
C ASP A 507 2.71 -34.60 -53.51
#